data_AF-A0A0W0GFQ2-F1
#
_entry.id   AF-A0A0W0GFQ2-F1
#
_cell.length_a   1.000
_cell.length_b   1.000
_cell.length_c   1.000
_cell.angle_alpha   90.00
_cell.angle_beta   90.00
_cell.angle_gamma   90.00
#
_symmetry.space_group_name_H-M   'P 1'
#
loop_
_entity.id
_entity.type
_entity.pdbx_description
1 polymer ?
#
loop_
_entity_poly.entity_id
_entity_poly.type
_entity_poly.pdbx_seq_one_letter_code
_entity_poly.pdbx_strand_id
1 'polypeptide(L)'
;MHLPRFAISGLLAGRYTFDFESSCESLASQVAELPNTTVLHTQLVPAGTNITFPPEESHPSCLDRSVIVSADICRISLNVTTSASSQIRMESWLPSNWTGRFLSTGNGGLGGCIQYSDMAYTSSLGFATVGANNGHEGMSGAAFLNAPEVLADFAYRSIHTNVVVGKEITELFYGSPHTKSYYLGCSTGGRQGFKSVQDFPEDFDGVVAGAPAIDQIRLFSWVTHFYNITGATDSPTFIPVPTWLTTIHQNILDQCDNIDGVKDLVVEDPNLCNYDP
;
A
#
# COMPACT_ATOMS: atom_id res chain seq x y z
N MET A 1 49.47 49.89 21.19
CA MET A 1 48.93 48.63 20.64
C MET A 1 47.51 48.47 21.18
N HIS A 2 46.51 48.83 20.37
CA HIS A 2 45.09 48.61 20.67
C HIS A 2 44.65 47.32 19.98
N LEU A 3 44.18 46.35 20.75
CA LEU A 3 43.47 45.18 20.25
C LEU A 3 41.96 45.46 20.32
N PRO A 4 41.18 45.28 19.24
CA PRO A 4 39.75 45.45 19.30
C PRO A 4 39.09 44.19 19.89
N ARG A 5 38.09 44.40 20.75
CA ARG A 5 37.18 43.36 21.22
C ARG A 5 36.24 42.97 20.08
N PHE A 6 36.32 41.73 19.61
CA PHE A 6 35.28 41.14 18.77
C PHE A 6 34.07 40.80 19.65
N ALA A 7 32.95 41.48 19.39
CA ALA A 7 31.65 41.10 19.93
C ALA A 7 31.13 39.90 19.12
N ILE A 8 31.01 38.75 19.77
CA ILE A 8 30.30 37.60 19.22
C ILE A 8 28.82 37.88 19.44
N SER A 9 28.15 38.42 18.43
CA SER A 9 26.69 38.40 18.37
C SER A 9 26.25 36.96 18.16
N GLY A 10 25.79 36.31 19.24
CA GLY A 10 25.11 35.03 19.13
C GLY A 10 23.82 35.20 18.35
N LEU A 11 23.75 34.62 17.15
CA LEU A 11 22.47 34.34 16.51
C LEU A 11 21.76 33.31 17.40
N LEU A 12 20.70 33.77 18.08
CA LEU A 12 19.67 32.88 18.60
C LEU A 12 18.99 32.24 17.39
N ALA A 13 19.48 31.07 16.97
CA ALA A 13 18.71 30.18 16.12
C ALA A 13 17.48 29.76 16.94
N GLY A 14 16.34 30.40 16.65
CA GLY A 14 15.06 29.97 17.21
C GLY A 14 14.88 28.49 16.87
N ARG A 15 14.80 27.64 17.89
CA ARG A 15 14.34 26.27 17.70
C ARG A 15 12.90 26.38 17.23
N TYR A 16 12.67 26.24 15.92
CA TYR A 16 11.35 25.94 15.41
C TYR A 16 10.98 24.58 16.00
N THR A 17 10.19 24.59 17.06
CA THR A 17 9.52 23.40 17.55
C THR A 17 8.42 23.09 16.55
N PHE A 18 8.51 21.94 15.88
CA PHE A 18 7.45 21.43 15.03
C PHE A 18 6.15 21.36 15.83
N ASP A 19 5.13 22.11 15.40
CA ASP A 19 3.80 22.13 16.00
C ASP A 19 2.87 21.25 15.18
N PHE A 20 2.66 20.03 15.66
CA PHE A 20 1.92 18.99 14.93
C PHE A 20 0.47 19.37 14.62
N GLU A 21 -0.23 19.97 15.58
CA GLU A 21 -1.65 20.32 15.42
C GLU A 21 -1.80 21.45 14.40
N SER A 22 -1.01 22.52 14.55
CA SER A 22 -1.03 23.66 13.63
C SER A 22 -0.57 23.28 12.20
N SER A 23 0.46 22.42 12.09
CA SER A 23 0.87 21.88 10.80
C SER A 23 -0.25 21.05 10.16
N CYS A 24 -1.03 20.30 10.94
CA CYS A 24 -2.14 19.52 10.40
C CYS A 24 -3.31 20.40 9.94
N GLU A 25 -3.67 21.41 10.73
CA GLU A 25 -4.74 22.36 10.39
C GLU A 25 -4.46 23.14 9.10
N SER A 26 -3.19 23.48 8.85
CA SER A 26 -2.76 24.25 7.68
C SER A 26 -2.37 23.41 6.45
N LEU A 27 -2.27 22.08 6.59
CA LEU A 27 -1.80 21.20 5.53
C LEU A 27 -2.71 21.23 4.30
N ALA A 28 -4.02 21.26 4.50
CA ALA A 28 -5.01 21.27 3.42
C ALA A 28 -4.77 22.41 2.41
N SER A 29 -4.50 23.63 2.90
CA SER A 29 -4.25 24.79 2.04
C SER A 29 -2.95 24.66 1.26
N GLN A 30 -1.90 24.11 1.87
CA GLN A 30 -0.60 23.93 1.20
C GLN A 30 -0.69 22.85 0.12
N VAL A 31 -1.35 21.74 0.43
CA VAL A 31 -1.53 20.63 -0.52
C VAL A 31 -2.43 21.02 -1.69
N ALA A 32 -3.42 21.88 -1.48
CA ALA A 32 -4.27 22.39 -2.56
C ALA A 32 -3.50 23.24 -3.61
N GLU A 33 -2.28 23.69 -3.31
CA GLU A 33 -1.42 24.38 -4.28
C GLU A 33 -0.63 23.40 -5.16
N LEU A 34 -0.58 22.12 -4.81
CA LEU A 34 0.10 21.10 -5.62
C LEU A 34 -0.67 20.84 -6.92
N PRO A 35 0.03 20.65 -8.05
CA PRO A 35 -0.60 20.47 -9.36
C PRO A 35 -1.50 19.23 -9.37
N ASN A 36 -2.65 19.34 -10.04
CA ASN A 36 -3.60 18.25 -10.26
C ASN A 36 -4.21 17.64 -8.98
N THR A 37 -4.06 18.30 -7.83
CA THR A 37 -4.60 17.80 -6.56
C THR A 37 -5.94 18.44 -6.20
N THR A 38 -6.76 17.73 -5.45
CA THR A 38 -7.96 18.27 -4.81
C THR A 38 -8.12 17.62 -3.45
N VAL A 39 -7.92 18.40 -2.39
CA VAL A 39 -8.05 17.93 -1.01
C VAL A 39 -9.51 17.65 -0.70
N LEU A 40 -9.78 16.45 -0.17
CA LEU A 40 -11.10 16.03 0.26
C LEU A 40 -11.33 16.37 1.73
N HIS A 41 -10.38 16.01 2.58
CA HIS A 41 -10.37 16.39 3.99
C HIS A 41 -8.98 16.28 4.60
N THR A 42 -8.79 16.96 5.74
CA THR A 42 -7.64 16.80 6.62
C THR A 42 -8.15 16.67 8.05
N GLN A 43 -7.57 15.74 8.81
CA GLN A 43 -8.06 15.38 10.13
C GLN A 43 -6.89 15.05 11.06
N LEU A 44 -6.88 15.68 12.23
CA LEU A 44 -6.07 15.22 13.35
C LEU A 44 -6.74 13.98 13.95
N VAL A 45 -6.00 12.87 14.01
CA VAL A 45 -6.51 11.60 14.54
C VAL A 45 -5.63 11.15 15.71
N PRO A 46 -6.14 11.21 16.95
CA PRO A 46 -5.40 10.74 18.12
C PRO A 46 -5.17 9.22 18.13
N ALA A 47 -4.08 8.79 18.75
CA ALA A 47 -3.80 7.38 19.02
C ALA A 47 -4.96 6.71 19.78
N GLY A 48 -5.28 5.47 19.40
CA GLY A 48 -6.41 4.71 19.92
C GLY A 48 -7.74 4.96 19.20
N THR A 49 -7.81 5.94 18.29
CA THR A 49 -9.01 6.19 17.49
C THR A 49 -9.29 5.03 16.54
N ASN A 50 -10.55 4.57 16.50
CA ASN A 50 -11.04 3.66 15.48
C ASN A 50 -11.60 4.48 14.31
N ILE A 51 -10.83 4.64 13.24
CA ILE A 51 -11.28 5.31 12.02
C ILE A 51 -12.25 4.36 11.30
N THR A 52 -13.44 4.85 10.97
CA THR A 52 -14.41 4.12 10.14
C THR A 52 -14.45 4.71 8.74
N PHE A 53 -14.40 3.86 7.72
CA PHE A 53 -14.43 4.27 6.32
C PHE A 53 -15.83 4.07 5.73
N PRO A 54 -16.63 5.13 5.57
CA PRO A 54 -17.97 5.01 5.00
C PRO A 54 -17.89 4.66 3.50
N PRO A 55 -18.99 4.20 2.86
CA PRO A 55 -19.00 3.76 1.46
C PRO A 55 -18.42 4.76 0.45
N GLU A 56 -18.45 6.05 0.76
CA GLU A 56 -17.90 7.14 -0.05
C GLU A 56 -16.36 7.19 -0.03
N GLU A 57 -15.74 6.75 1.08
CA GLU A 57 -14.27 6.72 1.28
C GLU A 57 -13.67 5.33 1.02
N SER A 58 -14.47 4.28 1.08
CA SER A 58 -14.06 2.90 0.84
C SER A 58 -15.23 2.15 0.25
N HIS A 59 -15.06 1.63 -0.96
CA HIS A 59 -16.12 0.88 -1.64
C HIS A 59 -16.57 -0.34 -0.79
N PRO A 60 -17.85 -0.74 -0.79
CA PRO A 60 -18.35 -1.86 0.03
C PRO A 60 -17.67 -3.22 -0.20
N SER A 61 -17.02 -3.42 -1.34
CA SER A 61 -16.24 -4.63 -1.63
C SER A 61 -14.80 -4.61 -1.09
N CYS A 62 -14.34 -3.48 -0.54
CA CYS A 62 -13.05 -3.39 0.13
C CYS A 62 -13.14 -4.00 1.54
N LEU A 63 -12.08 -4.69 1.95
CA LEU A 63 -12.02 -5.42 3.23
C LEU A 63 -11.95 -4.49 4.45
N ASP A 64 -11.13 -3.44 4.35
CA ASP A 64 -10.92 -2.51 5.46
C ASP A 64 -12.10 -1.52 5.56
N ARG A 65 -12.97 -1.76 6.54
CA ARG A 65 -14.12 -0.90 6.87
C ARG A 65 -13.86 0.00 8.07
N SER A 66 -12.90 -0.38 8.92
CA SER A 66 -12.41 0.42 10.02
C SER A 66 -11.02 -0.03 10.45
N VAL A 67 -10.23 0.85 11.03
CA VAL A 67 -8.92 0.51 11.58
C VAL A 67 -8.61 1.35 12.82
N ILE A 68 -7.95 0.72 13.79
CA ILE A 68 -7.44 1.42 14.98
C ILE A 68 -6.05 1.97 14.63
N VAL A 69 -5.86 3.27 14.79
CA VAL A 69 -4.54 3.90 14.71
C VAL A 69 -3.89 3.90 16.09
N SER A 70 -2.61 3.57 16.18
CA SER A 70 -1.89 3.48 17.47
C SER A 70 -0.89 4.61 17.71
N ALA A 71 -0.84 5.60 16.82
CA ALA A 71 -0.08 6.84 16.96
C ALA A 71 -0.98 8.03 16.59
N ASP A 72 -0.65 9.22 17.10
CA ASP A 72 -1.31 10.44 16.63
C ASP A 72 -0.88 10.69 15.19
N ILE A 73 -1.83 10.86 14.28
CA ILE A 73 -1.58 11.11 12.86
C ILE A 73 -2.32 12.36 12.38
N CYS A 74 -1.69 13.09 11.45
CA CYS A 74 -2.42 13.96 10.55
C CYS A 74 -2.80 13.14 9.32
N ARG A 75 -4.10 12.90 9.14
CA ARG A 75 -4.67 12.20 7.99
C ARG A 75 -5.08 13.24 6.96
N ILE A 76 -4.58 13.14 5.73
CA ILE A 76 -5.08 13.91 4.59
C ILE A 76 -5.52 12.96 3.47
N SER A 77 -6.72 13.22 2.94
CA SER A 77 -7.31 12.49 1.81
C SER A 77 -7.48 13.44 0.64
N LEU A 78 -7.11 13.01 -0.56
CA LEU A 78 -7.11 13.84 -1.75
C LEU A 78 -7.32 13.02 -3.03
N ASN A 79 -7.86 13.67 -4.05
CA ASN A 79 -7.80 13.17 -5.41
C ASN A 79 -6.58 13.77 -6.13
N VAL A 80 -5.93 12.97 -6.98
CA VAL A 80 -4.89 13.42 -7.90
C VAL A 80 -5.28 13.02 -9.31
N THR A 81 -5.50 14.02 -10.17
CA THR A 81 -5.82 13.80 -11.58
C THR A 81 -4.60 13.23 -12.31
N THR A 82 -4.74 12.04 -12.90
CA THR A 82 -3.65 11.32 -13.58
C THR A 82 -3.72 11.44 -15.10
N SER A 83 -4.90 11.77 -15.65
CA SER A 83 -5.11 12.10 -17.05
C SER A 83 -6.38 12.93 -17.23
N ALA A 84 -6.77 13.25 -18.48
CA ALA A 84 -8.04 13.90 -18.77
C ALA A 84 -9.28 13.05 -18.42
N SER A 85 -9.12 11.74 -18.20
CA SER A 85 -10.22 10.79 -17.97
C SER A 85 -9.98 9.83 -16.80
N SER A 86 -8.96 10.07 -15.97
CA SER A 86 -8.64 9.25 -14.80
C SER A 86 -8.06 10.07 -13.66
N GLN A 87 -8.24 9.58 -12.44
CA GLN A 87 -7.68 10.12 -11.22
C GLN A 87 -7.49 9.00 -10.20
N ILE A 88 -6.64 9.24 -9.22
CA ILE A 88 -6.50 8.37 -8.06
C ILE A 88 -7.04 9.10 -6.83
N ARG A 89 -7.69 8.38 -5.91
CA ARG A 89 -7.85 8.83 -4.53
C ARG A 89 -6.67 8.28 -3.75
N MET A 90 -5.97 9.14 -3.02
CA MET A 90 -4.89 8.75 -2.13
C MET A 90 -5.09 9.33 -0.75
N GLU A 91 -4.45 8.71 0.23
CA GLU A 91 -4.31 9.25 1.57
C GLU A 91 -2.84 9.31 1.99
N SER A 92 -2.52 10.31 2.80
CA SER A 92 -1.25 10.42 3.51
C SER A 92 -1.51 10.50 5.02
N TRP A 93 -0.89 9.60 5.76
CA TRP A 93 -0.98 9.49 7.22
C TRP A 93 0.39 9.86 7.79
N LEU A 94 0.44 11.03 8.42
CA LEU A 94 1.65 11.69 8.87
C LEU A 94 1.72 11.63 10.40
N PRO A 95 2.49 10.69 10.98
CA PRO A 95 2.53 10.52 12.43
C PRO A 95 3.28 11.67 13.15
N SER A 96 2.87 11.97 14.38
CA SER A 96 3.56 12.95 15.24
C SER A 96 4.96 12.46 15.64
N ASN A 97 5.15 11.15 15.79
CA ASN A 97 6.43 10.49 16.10
C ASN A 97 7.19 10.08 14.83
N TRP A 98 7.27 10.96 13.85
CA TRP A 98 7.92 10.68 12.57
C TRP A 98 9.40 10.35 12.72
N THR A 99 9.83 9.25 12.11
CA THR A 99 11.21 8.75 12.14
C THR A 99 12.09 9.35 11.04
N GLY A 100 11.56 10.28 10.24
CA GLY A 100 12.20 10.77 9.04
C GLY A 100 12.03 9.87 7.82
N ARG A 101 11.23 8.79 7.91
CA ARG A 101 11.06 7.81 6.82
C ARG A 101 9.71 7.96 6.13
N PHE A 102 9.71 7.73 4.83
CA PHE A 102 8.51 7.69 4.00
C PHE A 102 8.20 6.26 3.59
N LEU A 103 6.92 5.92 3.46
CA LEU A 103 6.50 4.61 2.98
C LEU A 103 5.25 4.69 2.10
N SER A 104 5.23 3.94 1.01
CA SER A 104 4.02 3.70 0.22
C SER A 104 3.52 2.26 0.40
N THR A 105 2.21 2.09 0.57
CA THR A 105 1.54 0.79 0.57
C THR A 105 1.06 0.42 -0.84
N GLY A 106 0.63 -0.83 -1.00
CA GLY A 106 0.09 -1.36 -2.26
C GLY A 106 -1.42 -1.62 -2.23
N ASN A 107 -1.87 -2.42 -3.20
CA ASN A 107 -3.25 -2.90 -3.32
C ASN A 107 -3.32 -4.44 -3.40
N GLY A 108 -4.53 -4.99 -3.49
CA GLY A 108 -4.78 -6.43 -3.63
C GLY A 108 -5.72 -6.76 -4.78
N GLY A 109 -5.55 -7.94 -5.40
CA GLY A 109 -6.40 -8.41 -6.49
C GLY A 109 -6.48 -7.44 -7.68
N LEU A 110 -7.67 -7.26 -8.24
CA LEU A 110 -7.98 -6.20 -9.22
C LEU A 110 -8.50 -4.92 -8.53
N GLY A 111 -8.22 -4.78 -7.24
CA GLY A 111 -8.86 -3.79 -6.38
C GLY A 111 -8.31 -2.39 -6.54
N GLY A 112 -9.24 -1.44 -6.41
CA GLY A 112 -8.99 -0.05 -6.13
C GLY A 112 -9.28 0.29 -4.66
N CYS A 113 -8.79 -0.56 -3.77
CA CYS A 113 -8.99 -0.42 -2.32
C CYS A 113 -7.67 0.00 -1.68
N ILE A 114 -7.68 1.13 -0.97
CA ILE A 114 -6.57 1.54 -0.11
C ILE A 114 -6.45 0.52 1.04
N GLN A 115 -5.25 0.01 1.29
CA GLN A 115 -4.98 -0.93 2.38
C GLN A 115 -4.74 -0.18 3.69
N TYR A 116 -5.82 0.27 4.32
CA TYR A 116 -5.78 1.07 5.55
C TYR A 116 -5.15 0.32 6.73
N SER A 117 -5.26 -1.01 6.77
CA SER A 117 -4.57 -1.87 7.74
C SER A 117 -3.05 -1.75 7.64
N ASP A 118 -2.48 -1.83 6.43
CA ASP A 118 -1.06 -1.61 6.18
C ASP A 118 -0.64 -0.16 6.47
N MET A 119 -1.52 0.81 6.18
CA MET A 119 -1.25 2.21 6.51
C MET A 119 -1.20 2.46 8.01
N ALA A 120 -2.13 1.89 8.78
CA ALA A 120 -2.13 1.94 10.24
C ALA A 120 -0.88 1.26 10.82
N TYR A 121 -0.52 0.08 10.29
CA TYR A 121 0.68 -0.63 10.70
C TYR A 121 1.94 0.22 10.50
N THR A 122 2.13 0.77 9.31
CA THR A 122 3.37 1.49 8.97
C THR A 122 3.43 2.90 9.57
N SER A 123 2.32 3.63 9.65
CA SER A 123 2.27 4.89 10.39
C SER A 123 2.56 4.70 11.88
N SER A 124 2.13 3.59 12.50
CA SER A 124 2.47 3.27 13.90
C SER A 124 3.96 3.10 14.16
N LEU A 125 4.72 2.71 13.13
CA LEU A 125 6.17 2.57 13.15
C LEU A 125 6.89 3.90 12.84
N GLY A 126 6.14 5.00 12.74
CA GLY A 126 6.65 6.36 12.53
C GLY A 126 7.05 6.65 11.09
N PHE A 127 6.45 5.98 10.11
CA PHE A 127 6.58 6.32 8.69
C PHE A 127 5.52 7.35 8.28
N ALA A 128 5.93 8.37 7.51
CA ALA A 128 5.00 9.16 6.71
C ALA A 128 4.46 8.24 5.60
N THR A 129 3.21 7.82 5.73
CA THR A 129 2.68 6.67 5.02
C THR A 129 1.63 7.09 4.02
N VAL A 130 1.73 6.58 2.79
CA VAL A 130 0.74 6.84 1.74
C VAL A 130 0.14 5.58 1.16
N GLY A 131 -1.09 5.69 0.67
CA GLY A 131 -1.80 4.62 -0.04
C GLY A 131 -2.80 5.19 -1.04
N ALA A 132 -3.01 4.51 -2.17
CA ALA A 132 -3.91 4.98 -3.22
C ALA A 132 -4.88 3.89 -3.70
N ASN A 133 -6.00 4.31 -4.26
CA ASN A 133 -7.07 3.45 -4.77
C ASN A 133 -6.78 2.84 -6.15
N ASN A 134 -5.54 2.84 -6.62
CA ASN A 134 -5.14 2.18 -7.87
C ASN A 134 -5.85 2.71 -9.15
N GLY A 135 -6.56 3.83 -9.09
CA GLY A 135 -7.24 4.46 -10.23
C GLY A 135 -8.75 4.19 -10.31
N HIS A 136 -9.33 3.38 -9.42
CA HIS A 136 -10.76 3.09 -9.40
C HIS A 136 -11.25 2.70 -8.00
N GLU A 137 -12.54 2.38 -7.86
CA GLU A 137 -13.13 1.99 -6.59
C GLU A 137 -13.56 0.52 -6.59
N GLY A 138 -13.22 -0.20 -5.51
CA GLY A 138 -13.67 -1.57 -5.27
C GLY A 138 -12.87 -2.66 -5.99
N MET A 139 -13.29 -3.90 -5.80
CA MET A 139 -12.55 -5.11 -6.21
C MET A 139 -12.76 -5.55 -7.67
N SER A 140 -13.62 -4.88 -8.44
CA SER A 140 -14.00 -5.30 -9.78
C SER A 140 -13.11 -4.69 -10.86
N GLY A 141 -12.69 -5.50 -11.83
CA GLY A 141 -12.02 -5.03 -13.04
C GLY A 141 -12.94 -4.37 -14.08
N ALA A 142 -14.24 -4.24 -13.79
CA ALA A 142 -15.19 -3.59 -14.70
C ALA A 142 -14.80 -2.13 -15.01
N ALA A 143 -14.12 -1.47 -14.08
CA ALA A 143 -13.62 -0.10 -14.25
C ALA A 143 -12.59 0.04 -15.39
N PHE A 144 -11.98 -1.06 -15.85
CA PHE A 144 -11.00 -1.03 -16.94
C PHE A 144 -11.65 -1.03 -18.33
N LEU A 145 -12.94 -1.37 -18.43
CA LEU A 145 -13.61 -1.52 -19.72
C LEU A 145 -13.68 -0.18 -20.45
N ASN A 146 -13.06 -0.12 -21.64
CA ASN A 146 -12.95 1.10 -22.45
C ASN A 146 -12.29 2.28 -21.72
N ALA A 147 -11.48 2.01 -20.70
CA ALA A 147 -10.84 3.02 -19.85
C ALA A 147 -9.32 2.77 -19.76
N PRO A 148 -8.56 3.00 -20.85
CA PRO A 148 -7.12 2.71 -20.89
C PRO A 148 -6.32 3.49 -19.83
N GLU A 149 -6.76 4.70 -19.49
CA GLU A 149 -6.09 5.53 -18.48
C GLU A 149 -6.29 5.00 -17.05
N VAL A 150 -7.46 4.43 -16.74
CA VAL A 150 -7.70 3.72 -15.47
C VAL A 150 -6.86 2.44 -15.40
N LEU A 151 -6.74 1.73 -16.52
CA LEU A 151 -5.86 0.57 -16.61
C LEU A 151 -4.38 0.95 -16.44
N ALA A 152 -3.94 2.12 -16.94
CA ALA A 152 -2.59 2.63 -16.75
C ALA A 152 -2.32 3.00 -15.28
N ASP A 153 -3.32 3.59 -14.59
CA ASP A 153 -3.27 3.85 -13.15
C ASP A 153 -3.07 2.54 -12.37
N PHE A 154 -3.86 1.52 -12.67
CA PHE A 154 -3.72 0.18 -12.08
C PHE A 154 -2.37 -0.46 -12.37
N ALA A 155 -1.90 -0.34 -13.62
CA ALA A 155 -0.70 -1.02 -14.09
C ALA A 155 0.57 -0.47 -13.42
N TYR A 156 0.69 0.85 -13.28
CA TYR A 156 1.89 1.47 -12.71
C TYR A 156 1.68 2.87 -12.16
N ARG A 157 0.81 3.68 -12.78
CA ARG A 157 0.83 5.14 -12.57
C ARG A 157 0.30 5.54 -11.19
N SER A 158 -0.67 4.81 -10.63
CA SER A 158 -1.25 5.17 -9.33
C SER A 158 -0.22 5.14 -8.21
N ILE A 159 0.58 4.07 -8.10
CA ILE A 159 1.60 3.95 -7.06
C ILE A 159 2.68 5.01 -7.24
N HIS A 160 3.18 5.21 -8.46
CA HIS A 160 4.20 6.23 -8.72
C HIS A 160 3.69 7.64 -8.40
N THR A 161 2.49 8.01 -8.85
CA THR A 161 1.89 9.31 -8.57
C THR A 161 1.68 9.53 -7.07
N ASN A 162 1.17 8.52 -6.36
CA ASN A 162 1.01 8.56 -4.91
C ASN A 162 2.35 8.76 -4.17
N VAL A 163 3.43 8.16 -4.68
CA VAL A 163 4.78 8.33 -4.11
C VAL A 163 5.28 9.76 -4.32
N VAL A 164 5.19 10.29 -5.53
CA VAL A 164 5.66 11.64 -5.86
C VAL A 164 4.92 12.68 -5.00
N VAL A 165 3.59 12.64 -5.03
CA VAL A 165 2.75 13.58 -4.26
C VAL A 165 2.94 13.36 -2.75
N GLY A 166 3.04 12.11 -2.30
CA GLY A 166 3.26 11.76 -0.91
C GLY A 166 4.56 12.32 -0.33
N LYS A 167 5.65 12.29 -1.11
CA LYS A 167 6.94 12.86 -0.71
C LYS A 167 6.85 14.38 -0.57
N GLU A 168 6.16 15.07 -1.49
CA GLU A 168 5.91 16.51 -1.39
C GLU A 168 5.07 16.87 -0.15
N ILE A 169 3.98 16.14 0.08
CA ILE A 169 3.14 16.31 1.29
C ILE A 169 3.97 16.12 2.57
N THR A 170 4.85 15.12 2.58
CA THR A 170 5.74 14.83 3.72
C THR A 170 6.67 16.01 3.99
N GLU A 171 7.31 16.56 2.96
CA GLU A 171 8.22 17.70 3.09
C GLU A 171 7.49 18.97 3.55
N LEU A 172 6.31 19.26 2.96
CA LEU A 172 5.46 20.38 3.37
C LEU A 172 5.06 20.28 4.85
N PHE A 173 4.65 19.10 5.30
CA PHE A 173 4.16 18.91 6.67
C PHE A 173 5.25 19.01 7.72
N TYR A 174 6.36 18.29 7.54
CA TYR A 174 7.46 18.24 8.52
C TYR A 174 8.49 19.36 8.35
N GLY A 175 8.37 20.20 7.31
CA GLY A 175 9.33 21.24 6.97
C GLY A 175 10.73 20.70 6.63
N SER A 176 10.83 19.41 6.33
CA SER A 176 12.08 18.73 5.97
C SER A 176 11.81 17.51 5.10
N PRO A 177 12.69 17.22 4.13
CA PRO A 177 12.50 16.06 3.26
C PRO A 177 12.68 14.76 4.05
N HIS A 178 12.04 13.70 3.57
CA HIS A 178 12.31 12.34 4.07
C HIS A 178 13.80 11.99 3.95
N THR A 179 14.29 11.09 4.80
CA THR A 179 15.66 10.57 4.76
C THR A 179 15.79 9.36 3.83
N LYS A 180 14.79 8.48 3.87
CA LYS A 180 14.70 7.25 3.08
C LYS A 180 13.24 6.93 2.74
N SER A 181 13.05 6.34 1.57
CA SER A 181 11.76 5.97 0.98
C SER A 181 11.61 4.46 0.91
N TYR A 182 10.47 3.94 1.38
CA TYR A 182 10.21 2.50 1.46
C TYR A 182 8.90 2.12 0.78
N TYR A 183 8.80 0.85 0.40
CA TYR A 183 7.58 0.24 -0.10
C TYR A 183 7.24 -1.03 0.66
N LEU A 184 5.96 -1.23 0.97
CA LEU A 184 5.42 -2.47 1.54
C LEU A 184 4.17 -2.90 0.77
N GLY A 185 4.18 -4.10 0.20
CA GLY A 185 2.99 -4.66 -0.43
C GLY A 185 3.07 -6.16 -0.67
N CYS A 186 1.91 -6.80 -0.71
CA CYS A 186 1.74 -8.24 -0.95
C CYS A 186 0.74 -8.51 -2.08
N SER A 187 0.84 -9.64 -2.78
CA SER A 187 -0.05 -10.00 -3.90
C SER A 187 0.09 -9.02 -5.08
N THR A 188 -0.98 -8.32 -5.48
CA THR A 188 -0.91 -7.19 -6.42
C THR A 188 0.05 -6.10 -5.91
N GLY A 189 0.10 -5.87 -4.60
CA GLY A 189 1.09 -5.03 -3.95
C GLY A 189 2.52 -5.52 -4.17
N GLY A 190 2.76 -6.84 -4.18
CA GLY A 190 4.06 -7.39 -4.54
C GLY A 190 4.43 -7.07 -6.00
N ARG A 191 3.47 -7.22 -6.93
CA ARG A 191 3.66 -6.81 -8.34
C ARG A 191 3.99 -5.32 -8.47
N GLN A 192 3.24 -4.47 -7.76
CA GLN A 192 3.44 -3.02 -7.76
C GLN A 192 4.84 -2.65 -7.23
N GLY A 193 5.31 -3.29 -6.16
CA GLY A 193 6.67 -3.10 -5.66
C GLY A 193 7.74 -3.47 -6.69
N PHE A 194 7.60 -4.62 -7.36
CA PHE A 194 8.50 -5.00 -8.46
C PHE A 194 8.41 -4.04 -9.67
N LYS A 195 7.22 -3.53 -9.98
CA LYS A 195 7.03 -2.52 -11.04
C LYS A 195 7.80 -1.24 -10.69
N SER A 196 7.75 -0.78 -9.44
CA SER A 196 8.56 0.35 -9.00
C SER A 196 10.06 0.07 -9.12
N VAL A 197 10.54 -1.12 -8.71
CA VAL A 197 11.96 -1.49 -8.88
C VAL A 197 12.40 -1.45 -10.35
N GLN A 198 11.53 -1.88 -11.28
CA GLN A 198 11.86 -1.99 -12.70
C GLN A 198 11.78 -0.66 -13.45
N ASP A 199 10.70 0.11 -13.24
CA ASP A 199 10.35 1.26 -14.08
C ASP A 199 10.58 2.60 -13.35
N PHE A 200 10.61 2.60 -12.02
CA PHE A 200 10.74 3.79 -11.17
C PHE A 200 11.79 3.58 -10.06
N PRO A 201 13.05 3.26 -10.43
CA PRO A 201 14.06 2.84 -9.46
C PRO A 201 14.40 3.89 -8.39
N GLU A 202 14.07 5.16 -8.64
CA GLU A 202 14.27 6.28 -7.71
C GLU A 202 13.11 6.49 -6.72
N ASP A 203 12.01 5.74 -6.86
CA ASP A 203 10.87 5.88 -5.96
C ASP A 203 11.21 5.40 -4.54
N PHE A 204 12.02 4.33 -4.40
CA PHE A 204 12.26 3.68 -3.11
C PHE A 204 13.72 3.26 -2.92
N ASP A 205 14.23 3.47 -1.71
CA ASP A 205 15.51 2.92 -1.24
C ASP A 205 15.38 1.45 -0.79
N GLY A 206 14.18 1.02 -0.37
CA GLY A 206 13.92 -0.34 0.10
C GLY A 206 12.50 -0.81 -0.23
N VAL A 207 12.38 -2.04 -0.75
CA VAL A 207 11.11 -2.61 -1.23
C VAL A 207 10.85 -3.97 -0.60
N VAL A 208 9.73 -4.10 0.11
CA VAL A 208 9.21 -5.38 0.61
C VAL A 208 8.05 -5.80 -0.29
N ALA A 209 8.29 -6.83 -1.11
CA ALA A 209 7.32 -7.35 -2.09
C ALA A 209 6.98 -8.83 -1.79
N GLY A 210 5.84 -9.07 -1.16
CA GLY A 210 5.34 -10.41 -0.82
C GLY A 210 4.45 -11.02 -1.90
N ALA A 211 4.52 -12.35 -2.08
CA ALA A 211 3.69 -13.14 -3.00
C ALA A 211 3.35 -12.43 -4.33
N PRO A 212 4.36 -11.97 -5.10
CA PRO A 212 4.15 -10.93 -6.12
C PRO A 212 3.45 -11.45 -7.38
N ALA A 213 2.39 -10.77 -7.81
CA ALA A 213 1.67 -11.07 -9.05
C ALA A 213 2.38 -10.55 -10.33
N ILE A 214 3.69 -10.79 -10.48
CA ILE A 214 4.57 -10.17 -11.50
C ILE A 214 4.32 -10.64 -12.94
N ASP A 215 3.98 -11.90 -13.16
CA ASP A 215 3.63 -12.43 -14.48
C ASP A 215 2.11 -12.43 -14.67
N GLN A 216 1.50 -11.25 -14.46
CA GLN A 216 0.06 -11.11 -14.21
C GLN A 216 -0.82 -11.70 -15.32
N ILE A 217 -0.42 -11.55 -16.59
CA ILE A 217 -1.17 -12.09 -17.73
C ILE A 217 -1.17 -13.62 -17.72
N ARG A 218 -0.02 -14.25 -17.42
CA ARG A 218 0.05 -15.71 -17.31
C ARG A 218 -0.61 -16.21 -16.03
N LEU A 219 -0.52 -15.45 -14.93
CA LEU A 219 -1.24 -15.74 -13.69
C LEU A 219 -2.76 -15.80 -13.94
N PHE A 220 -3.35 -14.82 -14.62
CA PHE A 220 -4.78 -14.85 -14.93
C PHE A 220 -5.15 -16.00 -15.87
N SER A 221 -4.30 -16.30 -16.85
CA SER A 221 -4.48 -17.45 -17.73
C SER A 221 -4.43 -18.77 -16.94
N TRP A 222 -3.51 -18.89 -15.99
CA TRP A 222 -3.38 -20.06 -15.11
C TRP A 222 -4.58 -20.21 -14.16
N VAL A 223 -5.03 -19.13 -13.52
CA VAL A 223 -6.20 -19.17 -12.63
C VAL A 223 -7.47 -19.57 -13.40
N THR A 224 -7.70 -19.00 -14.58
CA THR A 224 -8.88 -19.31 -15.41
C THR A 224 -8.83 -20.71 -16.00
N HIS A 225 -7.64 -21.26 -16.24
CA HIS A 225 -7.47 -22.63 -16.74
C HIS A 225 -8.03 -23.69 -15.79
N PHE A 226 -8.04 -23.48 -14.47
CA PHE A 226 -8.59 -24.44 -13.51
C PHE A 226 -10.06 -24.78 -13.75
N TYR A 227 -10.88 -23.82 -14.20
CA TYR A 227 -12.28 -24.11 -14.53
C TYR A 227 -12.42 -25.12 -15.67
N ASN A 228 -11.49 -25.11 -16.64
CA ASN A 228 -11.49 -26.10 -17.72
C ASN A 228 -11.07 -27.49 -17.24
N ILE A 229 -10.36 -27.59 -16.11
CA ILE A 229 -9.95 -28.86 -15.50
C ILE A 229 -11.08 -29.42 -14.63
N THR A 230 -11.59 -28.61 -13.69
CA THR A 230 -12.57 -29.08 -12.70
C THR A 230 -13.99 -29.08 -13.26
N GLY A 231 -14.30 -28.18 -14.20
CA GLY A 231 -15.66 -27.94 -14.67
C GLY A 231 -16.54 -27.26 -13.62
N ALA A 232 -17.84 -27.14 -13.95
CA ALA A 232 -18.88 -26.68 -13.03
C ALA A 232 -19.11 -27.70 -11.90
N THR A 233 -19.86 -27.31 -10.86
CA THR A 233 -20.09 -28.13 -9.66
C THR A 233 -20.79 -29.46 -9.91
N ASP A 234 -21.48 -29.60 -11.03
CA ASP A 234 -22.16 -30.82 -11.49
C ASP A 234 -21.33 -31.64 -12.50
N SER A 235 -20.12 -31.18 -12.85
CA SER A 235 -19.22 -31.89 -13.75
C SER A 235 -18.69 -33.18 -13.11
N PRO A 236 -18.51 -34.27 -13.88
CA PRO A 236 -17.88 -35.50 -13.37
C PRO A 236 -16.40 -35.30 -12.95
N THR A 237 -15.75 -34.22 -13.41
CA THR A 237 -14.37 -33.86 -13.05
C THR A 237 -14.28 -32.96 -11.82
N PHE A 238 -15.41 -32.52 -11.27
CA PHE A 238 -15.42 -31.59 -10.14
C PHE A 238 -15.09 -32.32 -8.85
N ILE A 239 -14.12 -31.78 -8.11
CA ILE A 239 -13.73 -32.28 -6.79
C ILE A 239 -14.31 -31.33 -5.73
N PRO A 240 -15.22 -31.80 -4.85
CA PRO A 240 -15.78 -30.96 -3.80
C PRO A 240 -14.72 -30.44 -2.82
N VAL A 241 -14.92 -29.21 -2.32
CA VAL A 241 -14.02 -28.58 -1.33
C VAL A 241 -13.70 -29.48 -0.13
N PRO A 242 -14.66 -30.22 0.47
CA PRO A 242 -14.34 -31.15 1.57
C PRO A 242 -13.31 -32.22 1.17
N THR A 243 -13.35 -32.73 -0.06
CA THR A 243 -12.40 -33.73 -0.56
C THR A 243 -11.00 -33.15 -0.70
N TRP A 244 -10.88 -31.91 -1.17
CA TRP A 244 -9.59 -31.19 -1.21
C TRP A 244 -8.99 -31.04 0.18
N LEU A 245 -9.77 -30.54 1.14
CA LEU A 245 -9.27 -30.20 2.47
C LEU A 245 -9.00 -31.40 3.38
N THR A 246 -9.63 -32.55 3.10
CA THR A 246 -9.50 -33.75 3.97
C THR A 246 -8.71 -34.86 3.30
N THR A 247 -9.19 -35.39 2.18
CA THR A 247 -8.60 -36.59 1.57
C THR A 247 -7.31 -36.25 0.83
N ILE A 248 -7.37 -35.26 -0.07
CA ILE A 248 -6.22 -34.90 -0.91
C ILE A 248 -5.14 -34.22 -0.09
N HIS A 249 -5.48 -33.22 0.73
CA HIS A 249 -4.51 -32.54 1.57
C HIS A 249 -3.79 -33.49 2.54
N GLN A 250 -4.53 -34.39 3.22
CA GLN A 250 -3.89 -35.37 4.11
C GLN A 250 -2.98 -36.31 3.33
N ASN A 251 -3.38 -36.75 2.13
CA ASN A 251 -2.54 -37.64 1.33
C ASN A 251 -1.25 -36.94 0.83
N ILE A 252 -1.32 -35.65 0.50
CA ILE A 252 -0.13 -34.84 0.22
C ILE A 252 0.81 -34.84 1.44
N LEU A 253 0.29 -34.58 2.64
CA LEU A 253 1.10 -34.59 3.87
C LEU A 253 1.70 -35.99 4.14
N ASP A 254 0.92 -37.05 3.97
CA ASP A 254 1.39 -38.42 4.17
C ASP A 254 2.57 -38.77 3.24
N GLN A 255 2.59 -38.22 2.03
CA GLN A 255 3.67 -38.41 1.05
C GLN A 255 4.84 -37.45 1.23
N CYS A 256 4.59 -36.22 1.69
CA CYS A 256 5.55 -35.12 1.52
C CYS A 256 6.01 -34.40 2.80
N ASP A 257 5.28 -34.49 3.92
CA ASP A 257 5.61 -33.79 5.18
C ASP A 257 7.04 -34.15 5.65
N ASN A 258 7.33 -35.44 5.79
CA ASN A 258 8.62 -35.89 6.31
C ASN A 258 9.79 -35.86 5.28
N ILE A 259 9.66 -35.14 4.16
CA ILE A 259 10.76 -34.97 3.19
C ILE A 259 11.90 -34.14 3.78
N ASP A 260 11.58 -33.13 4.59
CA ASP A 260 12.56 -32.29 5.29
C ASP A 260 13.13 -32.93 6.58
N GLY A 261 12.59 -34.08 6.98
CA GLY A 261 13.00 -34.85 8.16
C GLY A 261 12.26 -34.49 9.45
N VAL A 262 11.27 -33.59 9.39
CA VAL A 262 10.35 -33.27 10.47
C VAL A 262 8.94 -33.68 10.04
N LYS A 263 8.13 -34.18 10.97
CA LYS A 263 6.73 -34.51 10.72
C LYS A 263 5.85 -33.57 11.51
N ASP A 264 5.61 -32.38 10.97
CA ASP A 264 4.91 -31.28 11.64
C ASP A 264 3.74 -30.71 10.83
N LEU A 265 3.31 -31.43 9.78
CA LEU A 265 2.22 -31.08 8.89
C LEU A 265 2.54 -29.87 7.99
N VAL A 266 3.82 -29.62 7.75
CA VAL A 266 4.32 -28.60 6.82
C VAL A 266 5.12 -29.28 5.72
N VAL A 267 5.00 -28.78 4.50
CA VAL A 267 5.91 -29.15 3.40
C VAL A 267 6.87 -27.99 3.24
N GLU A 268 8.04 -28.07 3.89
CA GLU A 268 8.95 -26.93 4.03
C GLU A 268 9.55 -26.49 2.67
N ASP A 269 9.86 -27.45 1.79
CA ASP A 269 10.20 -27.20 0.39
C ASP A 269 9.28 -27.98 -0.56
N PRO A 270 8.20 -27.34 -1.07
CA PRO A 270 7.27 -27.97 -1.99
C PRO A 270 7.89 -28.44 -3.31
N ASN A 271 9.10 -27.98 -3.69
CA ASN A 271 9.76 -28.45 -4.91
C ASN A 271 10.24 -29.90 -4.81
N LEU A 272 10.41 -30.41 -3.59
CA LEU A 272 10.83 -31.79 -3.34
C LEU A 272 9.66 -32.77 -3.29
N CYS A 273 8.44 -32.26 -3.14
CA CYS A 273 7.22 -33.06 -3.10
C CYS A 273 6.77 -33.46 -4.53
N ASN A 274 7.04 -34.70 -4.92
CA ASN A 274 6.47 -35.30 -6.13
C ASN A 274 5.22 -36.11 -5.79
N TYR A 275 4.12 -35.40 -5.51
CA TYR A 275 2.83 -35.99 -5.14
C TYR A 275 2.24 -36.87 -6.27
N ASP A 276 1.82 -38.09 -5.91
CA ASP A 276 1.12 -39.04 -6.79
C ASP A 276 -0.31 -39.30 -6.24
N PRO A 277 -1.37 -38.73 -6.87
CA PRO A 277 -2.75 -38.73 -6.36
C PRO A 277 -3.50 -40.06 -6.37
#